data_AF-A0A955G4R7-F1
#
_entry.id   AF-A0A955G4R7-F1
#
_cell.length_a   1.000
_cell.length_b   1.000
_cell.length_c   1.000
_cell.angle_alpha   90.00
_cell.angle_beta   90.00
_cell.angle_gamma   90.00
#
_symmetry.space_group_name_H-M   'P 1'
#
loop_
_entity.id
_entity.type
_entity.pdbx_description
1 polymer ?
#
loop_
_entity_poly.entity_id
_entity_poly.type
_entity_poly.pdbx_seq_one_letter_code
_entity_poly.pdbx_strand_id
1 'polypeptide(L)'
;KYTGSVEFATIGHMQKRSSQAGFTIIELMVTIVIFSALAALALTNIRGIRAEKRDAQRKTDINAIYYQLESFHEVSGYYPEAVSAQNLKGIDPESLIDNTGKKVNEAGGLYTYRPTDCSEGKCESYKLSTELESEATYQKISLIQ
;
A
#
# COMPACT_ATOMS: atom_id res chain seq x y z
N LYS A 1 -22.34 -0.11 90.83
CA LYS A 1 -23.14 0.10 89.60
C LYS A 1 -22.37 1.13 88.77
N TYR A 2 -21.70 0.86 87.65
CA TYR A 2 -21.73 -0.23 86.68
C TYR A 2 -20.28 -0.60 86.28
N THR A 3 -19.99 -1.89 86.19
CA THR A 3 -18.82 -2.45 85.51
C THR A 3 -19.08 -2.40 84.00
N GLY A 4 -18.23 -1.73 83.24
CA GLY A 4 -18.24 -1.71 81.78
C GLY A 4 -16.89 -2.17 81.26
N SER A 5 -16.75 -3.45 80.95
CA SER A 5 -15.61 -4.03 80.26
C SER A 5 -15.75 -3.75 78.76
N VAL A 6 -14.92 -2.85 78.23
CA VAL A 6 -14.77 -2.66 76.78
C VAL A 6 -13.87 -3.76 76.24
N GLU A 7 -14.50 -4.78 75.66
CA GLU A 7 -13.84 -5.83 74.90
C GLU A 7 -13.47 -5.29 73.51
N PHE A 8 -12.19 -4.95 73.31
CA PHE A 8 -11.67 -4.58 72.00
C PHE A 8 -11.54 -5.83 71.13
N ALA A 9 -12.59 -6.15 70.38
CA ALA A 9 -12.53 -7.14 69.32
C ALA A 9 -11.51 -6.68 68.26
N THR A 10 -10.36 -7.35 68.20
CA THR A 10 -9.34 -7.11 67.18
C THR A 10 -9.89 -7.61 65.84
N ILE A 11 -10.14 -6.69 64.90
CA ILE A 11 -10.61 -7.05 63.55
C ILE A 11 -9.51 -7.87 62.87
N GLY A 12 -9.72 -9.19 62.77
CA GLY A 12 -8.88 -10.08 61.99
C GLY A 12 -8.92 -9.69 60.52
N HIS A 13 -7.81 -9.16 60.01
CA HIS A 13 -7.65 -8.80 58.60
C HIS A 13 -7.65 -10.08 57.76
N MET A 14 -8.80 -10.43 57.18
CA MET A 14 -8.93 -11.61 56.32
C MET A 14 -8.27 -11.31 54.96
N GLN A 15 -6.96 -11.54 54.85
CA GLN A 15 -6.24 -11.44 53.59
C GLN A 15 -6.73 -12.52 52.62
N LYS A 16 -7.60 -12.13 51.69
CA LYS A 16 -8.03 -12.96 50.56
C LYS A 16 -6.81 -13.21 49.66
N ARG A 17 -6.14 -14.36 49.81
CA ARG A 17 -5.09 -14.77 48.87
C ARG A 17 -5.72 -14.96 47.50
N SER A 18 -5.35 -14.12 46.53
CA SER A 18 -5.63 -14.41 45.13
C SER A 18 -4.77 -15.61 44.74
N SER A 19 -5.41 -16.65 44.22
CA SER A 19 -4.68 -17.76 43.61
C SER A 19 -4.03 -17.24 42.32
N GLN A 20 -2.76 -16.88 42.38
CA GLN A 20 -1.97 -16.69 41.17
C GLN A 20 -1.72 -18.08 40.58
N ALA A 21 -2.49 -18.43 39.54
CA ALA A 21 -2.18 -19.57 38.71
C ALA A 21 -0.92 -19.25 37.90
N GLY A 22 0.17 -19.97 38.18
CA GLY A 22 1.41 -19.87 37.40
C GLY A 22 1.31 -20.71 36.13
N PHE A 23 1.88 -20.20 35.03
CA PHE A 23 2.06 -20.96 33.80
C PHE A 23 3.03 -22.13 34.03
N THR A 24 2.76 -23.27 33.39
CA THR A 24 3.67 -24.42 33.43
C THR A 24 4.80 -24.24 32.41
N ILE A 25 5.99 -24.79 32.69
CA ILE A 25 7.11 -24.78 31.73
C ILE A 25 6.72 -25.48 30.43
N ILE A 26 5.92 -26.54 30.52
CA ILE A 26 5.44 -27.31 29.38
C ILE A 26 4.56 -26.44 28.47
N GLU A 27 3.68 -25.61 29.04
CA GLU A 27 2.82 -24.70 28.28
C GLU A 27 3.64 -23.67 27.50
N LEU A 28 4.70 -23.14 28.10
CA LEU A 28 5.63 -22.26 27.38
C LEU A 28 6.38 -23.00 26.27
N MET A 29 6.82 -24.24 26.50
CA MET A 29 7.52 -25.06 25.51
C MET A 29 6.66 -25.40 24.29
N VAL A 30 5.41 -25.79 24.50
CA VAL A 30 4.50 -26.10 23.38
C VAL A 30 4.15 -24.82 22.61
N THR A 31 3.99 -23.70 23.30
CA THR A 31 3.67 -22.40 22.67
C THR A 31 4.76 -21.94 21.71
N ILE A 32 6.04 -22.01 22.11
CA ILE A 32 7.14 -21.60 21.22
C ILE A 32 7.25 -22.52 19.99
N VAL A 33 6.95 -23.81 20.14
CA VAL A 33 6.95 -24.77 19.02
C VAL A 33 5.86 -24.42 18.03
N ILE A 34 4.62 -24.22 18.49
CA ILE A 34 3.49 -23.86 17.62
C ILE A 34 3.72 -22.48 16.98
N PHE A 35 4.18 -21.49 17.73
CA PHE A 35 4.44 -20.15 17.22
C PHE A 35 5.53 -20.16 16.14
N SER A 36 6.59 -20.96 16.32
CA SER A 36 7.66 -21.08 15.31
C SER A 36 7.14 -21.65 13.97
N ALA A 37 6.24 -22.64 14.02
CA ALA A 37 5.64 -23.22 12.83
C ALA A 37 4.71 -22.23 12.10
N LEU A 38 3.87 -21.50 12.86
CA LEU A 38 3.00 -20.46 12.29
C LEU A 38 3.80 -19.30 11.68
N ALA A 39 4.87 -18.86 12.35
CA ALA A 39 5.74 -17.81 11.86
C ALA A 39 6.43 -18.19 10.54
N ALA A 40 6.86 -19.45 10.39
CA ALA A 40 7.48 -19.94 9.15
C ALA A 40 6.52 -19.85 7.95
N LEU A 41 5.25 -20.22 8.13
CA LEU A 41 4.22 -20.14 7.08
C LEU A 41 3.80 -18.71 6.76
N ALA A 42 3.82 -17.80 7.74
CA ALA A 42 3.47 -16.40 7.53
C ALA A 42 4.44 -15.67 6.58
N LEU A 43 5.74 -16.01 6.63
CA LEU A 43 6.78 -15.33 5.85
C LEU A 43 6.71 -15.61 4.34
N THR A 44 6.20 -16.78 3.94
CA THR A 44 6.15 -17.16 2.51
C THR A 44 5.12 -16.35 1.72
N ASN A 45 4.04 -15.88 2.35
CA ASN A 45 2.97 -15.13 1.69
C ASN A 45 3.29 -13.64 1.48
N ILE A 46 4.26 -13.09 2.21
CA ILE A 46 4.55 -11.64 2.18
C ILE A 46 5.16 -11.18 0.84
N ARG A 47 5.87 -12.07 0.12
CA ARG A 47 6.51 -11.70 -1.16
C ARG A 47 5.48 -11.40 -2.25
N GLY A 48 4.47 -12.25 -2.40
CA GLY A 48 3.37 -12.05 -3.37
C GLY A 48 2.57 -10.78 -3.06
N ILE A 49 2.15 -10.61 -1.80
CA ILE A 49 1.39 -9.43 -1.36
C ILE A 49 2.14 -8.11 -1.65
N ARG A 50 3.46 -8.10 -1.48
CA ARG A 50 4.27 -6.91 -1.77
C ARG A 50 4.33 -6.60 -3.27
N ALA A 51 4.39 -7.62 -4.13
CA ALA A 51 4.38 -7.46 -5.58
C ALA A 51 3.01 -6.95 -6.05
N GLU A 52 1.92 -7.57 -5.58
CA GLU A 52 0.54 -7.14 -5.86
C GLU A 52 0.28 -5.69 -5.44
N LYS A 53 0.77 -5.27 -4.25
CA LYS A 53 0.65 -3.88 -3.80
C LYS A 53 1.38 -2.91 -4.73
N ARG A 54 2.57 -3.26 -5.21
CA ARG A 54 3.33 -2.44 -6.17
C ARG A 54 2.59 -2.38 -7.51
N ASP A 55 2.06 -3.50 -7.98
CA ASP A 55 1.29 -3.54 -9.23
C ASP A 55 0.00 -2.73 -9.15
N ALA A 56 -0.70 -2.78 -8.00
CA ALA A 56 -1.87 -1.94 -7.75
C ALA A 56 -1.53 -0.44 -7.77
N GLN A 57 -0.39 -0.05 -7.19
CA GLN A 57 0.10 1.34 -7.26
C GLN A 57 0.38 1.74 -8.70
N ARG A 58 1.13 0.91 -9.46
CA ARG A 58 1.44 1.17 -10.87
C ARG A 58 0.18 1.33 -11.73
N LYS A 59 -0.82 0.47 -11.53
CA LYS A 59 -2.12 0.57 -12.23
C LYS A 59 -2.84 1.87 -11.86
N THR A 60 -2.80 2.27 -10.60
CA THR A 60 -3.43 3.51 -10.12
C THR A 60 -2.78 4.73 -10.78
N ASP A 61 -1.45 4.80 -10.80
CA ASP A 61 -0.71 5.90 -11.42
C ASP A 61 -0.95 5.97 -12.93
N ILE A 62 -0.86 4.82 -13.63
CA ILE A 62 -1.16 4.74 -15.08
C ILE A 62 -2.58 5.20 -15.38
N ASN A 63 -3.56 4.84 -14.54
CA ASN A 63 -4.94 5.31 -14.71
C ASN A 63 -5.07 6.81 -14.46
N ALA A 64 -4.40 7.37 -13.45
CA ALA A 64 -4.41 8.80 -13.19
C ALA A 64 -3.84 9.61 -14.39
N ILE A 65 -2.70 9.16 -14.93
CA ILE A 65 -2.10 9.75 -16.13
C ILE A 65 -3.06 9.64 -17.31
N TYR A 66 -3.61 8.44 -17.55
CA TYR A 66 -4.56 8.18 -18.63
C TYR A 66 -5.76 9.13 -18.59
N TYR A 67 -6.46 9.24 -17.46
CA TYR A 67 -7.62 10.13 -17.36
C TYR A 67 -7.26 11.59 -17.58
N GLN A 68 -6.08 12.02 -17.12
CA GLN A 68 -5.64 13.39 -17.33
C GLN A 68 -5.22 13.67 -18.77
N LEU A 69 -4.71 12.68 -19.50
CA LEU A 69 -4.45 12.76 -20.94
C LEU A 69 -5.75 12.86 -21.73
N GLU A 70 -6.77 12.05 -21.39
CA GLU A 70 -8.09 12.15 -22.03
C GLU A 70 -8.73 13.52 -21.76
N SER A 71 -8.69 13.99 -20.50
CA SER A 71 -9.19 15.33 -20.15
C SER A 71 -8.41 16.45 -20.85
N PHE A 72 -7.11 16.31 -21.02
CA PHE A 72 -6.30 17.27 -21.78
C PHE A 72 -6.75 17.33 -23.24
N HIS A 73 -7.01 16.18 -23.86
CA HIS A 73 -7.49 16.10 -25.24
C HIS A 73 -8.89 16.71 -25.38
N GLU A 74 -9.81 16.48 -24.44
CA GLU A 74 -11.14 17.11 -24.46
C GLU A 74 -11.08 18.64 -24.54
N VAL A 75 -10.07 19.25 -23.91
CA VAL A 75 -9.88 20.71 -23.91
C VAL A 75 -9.05 21.21 -25.09
N SER A 76 -8.00 20.47 -25.46
CA SER A 76 -6.97 20.95 -26.39
C SER A 76 -7.15 20.42 -27.82
N GLY A 77 -7.87 19.30 -27.99
CA GLY A 77 -8.08 18.62 -29.27
C GLY A 77 -6.88 17.80 -29.77
N TYR A 78 -5.89 17.51 -28.91
CA TYR A 78 -4.71 16.70 -29.21
C TYR A 78 -4.10 16.16 -27.91
N TYR A 79 -3.21 15.17 -28.01
CA TYR A 79 -2.38 14.70 -26.90
C TYR A 79 -0.98 15.33 -26.95
N PRO A 80 -0.35 15.60 -25.79
CA PRO A 80 0.98 16.20 -25.76
C PRO A 80 2.07 15.20 -26.17
N GLU A 81 3.13 15.67 -26.81
CA GLU A 81 4.29 14.83 -27.13
C GLU A 81 5.05 14.32 -25.88
N ALA A 82 4.97 15.07 -24.78
CA ALA A 82 5.57 14.69 -23.50
C ALA A 82 4.58 14.87 -22.34
N VAL A 83 4.59 13.90 -21.43
CA VAL A 83 3.83 13.94 -20.18
C VAL A 83 4.62 14.70 -19.12
N SER A 84 3.97 15.69 -18.52
CA SER A 84 4.53 16.48 -17.42
C SER A 84 3.43 17.09 -16.57
N ALA A 85 3.74 17.48 -15.34
CA ALA A 85 2.78 18.17 -14.46
C ALA A 85 2.36 19.55 -15.02
N GLN A 86 3.13 20.12 -15.94
CA GLN A 86 2.79 21.38 -16.61
C GLN A 86 1.69 21.18 -17.66
N ASN A 87 1.75 20.08 -18.41
CA ASN A 87 0.79 19.77 -19.47
C ASN A 87 -0.47 19.12 -18.89
N LEU A 88 -0.32 18.26 -17.88
CA LEU A 88 -1.40 17.54 -17.22
C LEU A 88 -1.87 18.28 -15.95
N LYS A 89 -2.60 19.40 -16.14
CA LYS A 89 -3.09 20.22 -15.01
C LYS A 89 -4.01 19.41 -14.10
N GLY A 90 -3.72 19.41 -12.80
CA GLY A 90 -4.53 18.71 -11.80
C GLY A 90 -4.08 17.29 -11.50
N ILE A 91 -3.06 16.79 -12.19
CA ILE A 91 -2.42 15.53 -11.82
C ILE A 91 -1.63 15.69 -10.51
N ASP A 92 -1.64 14.66 -9.68
CA ASP A 92 -0.68 14.51 -8.59
C ASP A 92 0.72 14.27 -9.20
N PRO A 93 1.72 15.14 -8.94
CA PRO A 93 3.08 14.93 -9.43
C PRO A 93 3.69 13.58 -9.02
N GLU A 94 3.24 12.98 -7.90
CA GLU A 94 3.71 11.66 -7.48
C GLU A 94 3.31 10.56 -8.44
N SER A 95 2.14 10.64 -9.09
CA SER A 95 1.72 9.64 -10.09
C SER A 95 2.54 9.67 -11.38
N LEU A 96 3.35 10.71 -11.59
CA LEU A 96 4.30 10.79 -12.71
C LEU A 96 5.65 10.12 -12.39
N ILE A 97 5.81 9.63 -11.16
CA ILE A 97 7.03 9.01 -10.65
C ILE A 97 6.68 7.57 -10.26
N ASP A 98 7.40 6.61 -10.81
CA ASP A 98 7.18 5.22 -10.46
C ASP A 98 7.72 4.87 -9.05
N ASN A 99 7.45 3.65 -8.60
CA ASN A 99 7.92 3.15 -7.32
C ASN A 99 9.46 2.95 -7.22
N THR A 100 10.21 3.23 -8.29
CA THR A 100 11.68 3.29 -8.31
C THR A 100 12.21 4.74 -8.25
N GLY A 101 11.32 5.74 -8.23
CA GLY A 101 11.68 7.15 -8.20
C GLY A 101 11.96 7.73 -9.60
N LYS A 102 11.57 7.04 -10.66
CA LYS A 102 11.83 7.44 -12.05
C LYS A 102 10.62 8.07 -12.69
N LYS A 103 10.84 9.13 -13.49
CA LYS A 103 9.76 9.78 -14.22
C LYS A 103 9.32 8.95 -15.42
N VAL A 104 8.12 9.26 -15.93
CA VAL A 104 7.64 8.71 -17.21
C VAL A 104 8.69 8.90 -18.31
N ASN A 105 8.98 7.83 -19.05
CA ASN A 105 10.01 7.75 -20.10
C ASN A 105 11.46 7.96 -19.64
N GLU A 106 11.75 8.02 -18.34
CA GLU A 106 13.12 8.06 -17.87
C GLU A 106 13.78 6.68 -18.03
N ALA A 107 15.07 6.65 -18.39
CA ALA A 107 15.82 5.41 -18.56
C ALA A 107 15.82 4.58 -17.26
N GLY A 108 15.42 3.31 -17.38
CA GLY A 108 15.26 2.40 -16.24
C GLY A 108 13.97 2.62 -15.43
N GLY A 109 13.12 3.56 -15.84
CA GLY A 109 11.78 3.73 -15.30
C GLY A 109 10.79 2.71 -15.87
N LEU A 110 9.70 2.52 -15.13
CA LEU A 110 8.66 1.53 -15.39
C LEU A 110 7.47 2.11 -16.16
N TYR A 111 7.33 3.43 -16.20
CA TYR A 111 6.22 4.11 -16.88
C TYR A 111 6.69 4.57 -18.26
N THR A 112 6.05 4.04 -19.30
CA THR A 112 6.35 4.36 -20.70
C THR A 112 5.14 5.02 -21.35
N TYR A 113 5.34 6.23 -21.85
CA TYR A 113 4.39 6.98 -22.67
C TYR A 113 4.93 7.12 -24.09
N ARG A 114 4.19 6.61 -25.07
CA ARG A 114 4.54 6.66 -26.49
C ARG A 114 3.42 7.34 -27.26
N PRO A 115 3.55 8.64 -27.56
CA PRO A 115 2.63 9.29 -28.47
C PRO A 115 2.90 8.84 -29.92
N THR A 116 1.88 8.91 -30.76
CA THR A 116 1.93 8.53 -32.18
C THR A 116 1.27 9.63 -33.01
N ASP A 117 1.65 9.73 -34.29
CA ASP A 117 1.09 10.70 -35.24
C ASP A 117 1.24 12.14 -34.74
N CYS A 118 2.46 12.48 -34.33
CA CYS A 118 2.79 13.80 -33.82
C CYS A 118 3.19 14.77 -34.93
N SER A 119 2.56 15.94 -34.94
CA SER A 119 2.95 17.09 -35.77
C SER A 119 3.05 18.34 -34.90
N GLU A 120 4.21 19.01 -34.92
CA GLU A 120 4.47 20.24 -34.16
C GLU A 120 4.18 20.12 -32.64
N GLY A 121 4.50 18.97 -32.04
CA GLY A 121 4.29 18.70 -30.61
C GLY A 121 2.87 18.32 -30.21
N LYS A 122 1.97 18.15 -31.19
CA LYS A 122 0.58 17.71 -31.02
C LYS A 122 0.41 16.32 -31.63
N CYS A 123 -0.13 15.39 -30.87
CA CYS A 123 -0.23 13.99 -31.26
C CYS A 123 -1.68 13.52 -31.30
N GLU A 124 -2.02 12.63 -32.24
CA GLU A 124 -3.40 12.14 -32.42
C GLU A 124 -3.72 10.97 -31.48
N SER A 125 -2.72 10.13 -31.18
CA SER A 125 -2.92 8.96 -30.33
C SER A 125 -1.71 8.71 -29.42
N TYR A 126 -1.89 7.84 -28.41
CA TYR A 126 -0.78 7.43 -27.56
C TYR A 126 -0.98 6.01 -27.00
N LYS A 127 0.13 5.44 -26.53
CA LYS A 127 0.17 4.24 -25.70
C LYS A 127 0.90 4.52 -24.41
N LEU A 128 0.24 4.28 -23.29
CA LEU A 128 0.80 4.34 -21.95
C LEU A 128 0.89 2.92 -21.39
N SER A 129 2.06 2.52 -20.89
CA SER A 129 2.28 1.15 -20.42
C SER A 129 3.24 1.06 -19.24
N THR A 130 3.08 -0.01 -18.46
CA THR A 130 4.00 -0.40 -17.39
C THR A 130 4.09 -1.91 -17.26
N GLU A 131 5.27 -2.42 -16.93
CA GLU A 131 5.47 -3.83 -16.62
C GLU A 131 5.06 -4.10 -15.16
N LEU A 132 4.30 -5.18 -14.97
CA LEU A 132 3.86 -5.64 -13.67
C LEU A 132 4.71 -6.83 -13.23
N GLU A 133 4.85 -7.01 -11.92
CA GLU A 133 5.65 -8.10 -11.35
C GLU A 133 4.88 -9.43 -11.32
N SER A 134 3.57 -9.35 -11.13
CA SER A 134 2.70 -10.52 -10.90
C SER A 134 1.78 -10.81 -12.09
N GLU A 135 1.70 -9.88 -13.05
CA GLU A 135 0.75 -9.91 -14.17
C GLU A 135 1.46 -9.51 -15.47
N ALA A 136 0.75 -9.65 -16.60
CA ALA A 136 1.22 -9.13 -17.88
C ALA A 136 1.31 -7.58 -17.87
N THR A 137 2.02 -7.02 -18.84
CA THR A 137 2.12 -5.57 -19.06
C THR A 137 0.74 -4.91 -19.02
N TYR A 138 0.60 -3.92 -18.17
CA TYR A 138 -0.60 -3.11 -18.10
C TYR A 138 -0.46 -1.93 -19.06
N GLN A 139 -1.47 -1.74 -19.91
CA GLN A 139 -1.44 -0.71 -20.94
C GLN A 139 -2.79 -0.02 -21.10
N LYS A 140 -2.71 1.25 -21.49
CA LYS A 140 -3.81 2.11 -21.89
C LYS A 140 -3.46 2.73 -23.23
N ILE A 141 -4.46 2.82 -24.11
CA ILE A 141 -4.37 3.51 -25.39
C ILE A 141 -5.37 4.64 -25.40
N SER A 142 -5.10 5.69 -26.16
CA SER A 142 -6.06 6.79 -26.38
C SER A 142 -7.43 6.26 -26.78
N LEU A 143 -8.48 6.95 -26.34
CA LEU A 143 -9.87 6.60 -26.72
C LEU A 143 -10.15 6.87 -28.19
N ILE A 144 -9.45 7.84 -28.76
CA ILE A 144 -9.55 8.24 -30.16
C ILE A 144 -8.39 7.59 -30.90
N GLN A 145 -8.72 6.97 -32.05
CA GLN A 145 -7.81 6.30 -32.97
C GLN A 145 -7.84 6.99 -34.32
#